data_AF-A0A5N6MJ95-F1
#
_entry.id   AF-A0A5N6MJ95-F1
#
_cell.length_a   1.000
_cell.length_b   1.000
_cell.length_c   1.000
_cell.angle_alpha   90.00
_cell.angle_beta   90.00
_cell.angle_gamma   90.00
#
_symmetry.space_group_name_H-M   'P 1'
#
loop_
_entity.id
_entity.type
_entity.pdbx_description
1 polymer ?
#
loop_
_entity_poly.entity_id
_entity_poly.type
_entity_poly.pdbx_seq_one_letter_code
_entity_poly.pdbx_strand_id
1 'polypeptide(L)'
;MAELVFFSGTMDCGKSTLALQMDYNHSARGRGGILFSRNDRAGESMISSRLGLQTPAVEVRDDTDFWAEVLRCREAGHNVDYVICDEAQFYSARQVEQLACIVDEMDIDVFAFGITSDFRTRLFPGSQRLVELADRMEVLQVRALCWCGRRATHNARTVDGVMVTEGDQVVVGDVESRTPAPAAAEKERAGAKDEPLFEERPLFEDEPLFDDQPLFDAGGLLPAEASGAASGTPAVAGPVIGYETLCRRHYMRRVTAQQAAALEEDGQSASLCSVQSRPEAGRD
;
A
#
# COMPACT_ATOMS: atom_id res chain seq x y z
N MET A 1 -27.43 -6.61 9.98
CA MET A 1 -26.20 -7.27 10.41
C MET A 1 -25.10 -6.31 10.04
N ALA A 2 -24.30 -5.92 11.01
CA ALA A 2 -23.10 -5.16 10.75
C ALA A 2 -22.18 -5.90 9.76
N GLU A 3 -21.37 -5.16 9.03
CA GLU A 3 -20.41 -5.72 8.07
C GLU A 3 -19.00 -5.16 8.34
N LEU A 4 -17.98 -6.01 8.15
CA LEU A 4 -16.59 -5.60 7.94
C LEU A 4 -16.37 -5.34 6.44
N VAL A 5 -16.26 -4.08 6.05
CA VAL A 5 -16.06 -3.68 4.65
C VAL A 5 -14.65 -3.14 4.47
N PHE A 6 -13.89 -3.74 3.55
CA PHE A 6 -12.56 -3.26 3.17
C PHE A 6 -12.59 -2.48 1.84
N PHE A 7 -12.41 -1.18 1.93
CA PHE A 7 -12.24 -0.27 0.80
C PHE A 7 -10.77 -0.17 0.41
N SER A 8 -10.45 -0.69 -0.77
CA SER A 8 -9.08 -0.76 -1.28
C SER A 8 -8.86 0.09 -2.53
N GLY A 9 -7.62 0.54 -2.69
CA GLY A 9 -7.17 1.21 -3.90
C GLY A 9 -5.69 1.56 -3.81
N THR A 10 -5.13 2.18 -4.85
CA THR A 10 -3.75 2.67 -4.80
C THR A 10 -3.64 3.89 -3.87
N MET A 11 -2.44 4.43 -3.71
CA MET A 11 -2.31 5.81 -3.26
C MET A 11 -3.13 6.72 -4.20
N ASP A 12 -3.62 7.83 -3.67
CA ASP A 12 -4.23 8.93 -4.44
C ASP A 12 -5.58 8.64 -5.10
N CYS A 13 -6.21 7.50 -4.77
CA CYS A 13 -7.56 7.18 -5.25
C CYS A 13 -8.70 7.75 -4.38
N GLY A 14 -8.39 8.61 -3.39
CA GLY A 14 -9.41 9.30 -2.58
C GLY A 14 -9.96 8.51 -1.38
N LYS A 15 -9.21 7.53 -0.85
CA LYS A 15 -9.60 6.70 0.32
C LYS A 15 -10.08 7.53 1.51
N SER A 16 -9.23 8.42 2.04
CA SER A 16 -9.56 9.26 3.18
C SER A 16 -10.71 10.23 2.89
N THR A 17 -10.89 10.67 1.63
CA THR A 17 -12.07 11.48 1.26
C THR A 17 -13.37 10.68 1.43
N LEU A 18 -13.38 9.43 0.95
CA LEU A 18 -14.55 8.57 1.08
C LEU A 18 -14.82 8.21 2.55
N ALA A 19 -13.76 7.95 3.33
CA ALA A 19 -13.87 7.71 4.77
C ALA A 19 -14.57 8.87 5.48
N LEU A 20 -14.10 10.11 5.26
CA LEU A 20 -14.69 11.31 5.86
C LEU A 20 -16.10 11.60 5.35
N GLN A 21 -16.39 11.30 4.08
CA GLN A 21 -17.75 11.41 3.55
C GLN A 21 -18.70 10.39 4.19
N MET A 22 -18.20 9.18 4.47
CA MET A 22 -18.97 8.13 5.14
C MET A 22 -19.28 8.53 6.58
N ASP A 23 -18.28 9.02 7.32
CA ASP A 23 -18.46 9.57 8.66
C ASP A 23 -19.53 10.67 8.69
N TYR A 24 -19.43 11.64 7.78
CA TYR A 24 -20.41 12.71 7.66
C TYR A 24 -21.83 12.17 7.41
N ASN A 25 -21.98 11.18 6.52
CA ASN A 25 -23.29 10.63 6.18
C ASN A 25 -23.95 9.86 7.34
N HIS A 26 -23.15 9.17 8.15
CA HIS A 26 -23.63 8.44 9.32
C HIS A 26 -23.96 9.40 10.47
N SER A 27 -23.05 10.32 10.80
CA SER A 27 -23.25 11.33 11.85
C SER A 27 -24.43 12.25 11.55
N ALA A 28 -24.65 12.65 10.29
CA ALA A 28 -25.81 13.43 9.87
C ALA A 28 -27.16 12.71 10.09
N ARG A 29 -27.14 11.38 10.27
CA ARG A 29 -28.30 10.56 10.64
C ARG A 29 -28.37 10.23 12.14
N GLY A 30 -27.54 10.87 12.95
CA GLY A 30 -27.50 10.68 14.40
C GLY A 30 -26.80 9.42 14.86
N ARG A 31 -26.06 8.72 13.98
CA ARG A 31 -25.22 7.58 14.36
C ARG A 31 -23.89 8.06 14.95
N GLY A 32 -23.41 7.39 16.00
CA GLY A 32 -22.11 7.66 16.62
C GLY A 32 -21.01 6.77 16.03
N GLY A 33 -19.86 7.37 15.74
CA GLY A 33 -18.72 6.66 15.14
C GLY A 33 -17.40 6.94 15.86
N ILE A 34 -16.46 6.00 15.73
CA ILE A 34 -15.06 6.19 16.13
C ILE A 34 -14.20 6.14 14.87
N LEU A 35 -13.35 7.16 14.70
CA LEU A 35 -12.41 7.24 13.59
C LEU A 35 -11.03 6.87 14.11
N PHE A 36 -10.36 5.96 13.41
CA PHE A 36 -9.00 5.52 13.67
C PHE A 36 -8.11 5.88 12.48
N SER A 37 -6.89 6.31 12.78
CA SER A 37 -5.86 6.56 11.77
C SER A 37 -4.52 6.05 12.27
N ARG A 38 -3.62 5.71 11.35
CA ARG A 38 -2.24 5.34 11.69
C ARG A 38 -1.29 6.01 10.72
N ASN A 39 -0.28 6.69 11.25
CA ASN A 39 0.75 7.37 10.45
C ASN A 39 0.15 8.40 9.46
N ASP A 40 -0.89 9.14 9.86
CA ASP A 40 -1.45 10.19 9.00
C ASP A 40 -0.42 11.30 8.79
N ARG A 41 -0.29 11.72 7.54
CA ARG A 41 0.61 12.79 7.09
C ARG A 41 0.36 14.16 7.73
N ALA A 42 -0.83 14.42 8.26
CA ALA A 42 -1.18 15.69 8.90
C ALA A 42 -0.84 15.73 10.41
N GLY A 43 -0.35 14.62 10.98
CA GLY A 43 0.09 14.52 12.36
C GLY A 43 -0.67 13.44 13.15
N GLU A 44 -0.22 13.24 14.39
CA GLU A 44 -0.84 12.27 15.31
C GLU A 44 -2.30 12.65 15.57
N SER A 45 -3.24 11.69 15.42
CA SER A 45 -4.66 11.84 15.78
C SER A 45 -5.58 12.57 14.79
N MET A 46 -5.31 12.49 13.48
CA MET A 46 -6.17 13.09 12.44
C MET A 46 -6.33 12.15 11.24
N ILE A 47 -7.46 12.24 10.54
CA ILE A 47 -7.62 11.74 9.17
C ILE A 47 -7.62 12.93 8.23
N SER A 48 -6.72 12.94 7.24
CA SER A 48 -6.59 14.06 6.29
C SER A 48 -6.72 13.65 4.82
N SER A 49 -7.65 14.27 4.10
CA SER A 49 -7.83 14.03 2.67
C SER A 49 -7.04 15.01 1.79
N ARG A 50 -6.72 14.60 0.56
CA ARG A 50 -6.03 15.48 -0.42
C ARG A 50 -6.88 16.66 -0.88
N LEU A 51 -8.20 16.60 -0.64
CA LEU A 51 -9.14 17.67 -0.94
C LEU A 51 -9.32 18.66 0.22
N GLY A 52 -8.52 18.55 1.28
CA GLY A 52 -8.53 19.48 2.40
C GLY A 52 -9.55 19.18 3.50
N LEU A 53 -10.32 18.09 3.38
CA LEU A 53 -11.16 17.60 4.49
C LEU A 53 -10.27 16.99 5.59
N GLN A 54 -10.59 17.31 6.83
CA GLN A 54 -9.89 16.82 8.01
C GLN A 54 -10.86 16.59 9.17
N THR A 55 -10.70 15.48 9.88
CA THR A 55 -11.45 15.16 11.09
C THR A 55 -10.52 14.53 12.15
N PRO A 56 -10.68 14.86 13.44
CA PRO A 56 -9.95 14.18 14.51
C PRO A 56 -10.19 12.68 14.50
N ALA A 57 -9.14 11.92 14.79
CA ALA A 57 -9.18 10.47 14.86
C ALA A 57 -8.31 9.96 16.02
N VAL A 58 -8.58 8.75 16.48
CA VAL A 58 -7.74 8.05 17.46
C VAL A 58 -6.53 7.47 16.73
N GLU A 59 -5.32 7.84 17.16
CA GLU A 59 -4.09 7.27 16.62
C GLU A 59 -3.95 5.79 17.03
N VAL A 60 -3.77 4.92 16.04
CA VAL A 60 -3.56 3.49 16.24
C VAL A 60 -2.06 3.22 16.40
N ARG A 61 -1.70 2.63 17.52
CA ARG A 61 -0.37 2.12 17.87
C ARG A 61 -0.36 0.61 17.82
N ASP A 62 0.81 -0.01 17.92
CA ASP A 62 0.94 -1.48 17.88
C ASP A 62 0.23 -2.17 19.05
N ASP A 63 0.06 -1.48 20.18
CA ASP A 63 -0.61 -1.96 21.39
C ASP A 63 -2.08 -1.52 21.49
N THR A 64 -2.60 -0.79 20.50
CA THR A 64 -4.00 -0.35 20.48
C THR A 64 -4.94 -1.55 20.48
N ASP A 65 -5.88 -1.55 21.43
CA ASP A 65 -6.97 -2.51 21.54
C ASP A 65 -8.29 -1.84 21.13
N PHE A 66 -8.79 -2.21 19.96
CA PHE A 66 -10.03 -1.61 19.43
C PHE A 66 -11.25 -1.95 20.28
N TRP A 67 -11.29 -3.14 20.86
CA TRP A 67 -12.40 -3.57 21.70
C TRP A 67 -12.48 -2.70 22.95
N ALA A 68 -11.34 -2.51 23.62
CA ALA A 68 -11.26 -1.65 24.80
C ALA A 68 -11.64 -0.19 24.47
N GLU A 69 -11.23 0.32 23.30
CA GLU A 69 -11.57 1.68 22.90
C GLU A 69 -13.07 1.87 22.66
N VAL A 70 -13.72 0.90 22.00
CA VAL A 70 -15.19 0.91 21.81
C VAL A 70 -15.91 0.86 23.16
N LEU A 71 -15.47 -0.01 24.08
CA LEU A 71 -16.05 -0.09 25.42
C LEU A 71 -15.90 1.23 26.18
N ARG A 72 -14.70 1.84 26.15
CA ARG A 72 -14.42 3.12 26.80
C ARG A 72 -15.35 4.23 26.29
N CYS A 73 -15.60 4.29 24.98
CA CYS A 73 -16.55 5.23 24.40
C CYS A 73 -17.99 4.99 24.88
N ARG A 74 -18.43 3.72 24.92
CA ARG A 74 -19.77 3.35 25.41
C ARG A 74 -19.95 3.65 26.90
N GLU A 75 -18.93 3.38 27.73
CA GLU A 75 -18.93 3.70 29.17
C GLU A 75 -19.01 5.21 29.45
N ALA A 76 -18.44 6.03 28.57
CA ALA A 76 -18.58 7.49 28.62
C ALA A 76 -19.98 7.99 28.19
N GLY A 77 -20.90 7.08 27.84
CA GLY A 77 -22.27 7.40 27.46
C GLY A 77 -22.45 7.74 25.97
N HIS A 78 -21.45 7.45 25.13
CA HIS A 78 -21.56 7.64 23.69
C HIS A 78 -22.10 6.38 23.00
N ASN A 79 -22.95 6.57 22.00
CA ASN A 79 -23.32 5.49 21.10
C ASN A 79 -22.17 5.23 20.13
N VAL A 80 -21.87 3.96 19.89
CA VAL A 80 -20.90 3.51 18.88
C VAL A 80 -21.63 2.55 17.97
N ASP A 81 -22.01 3.05 16.81
CA ASP A 81 -22.76 2.32 15.79
C ASP A 81 -21.86 1.90 14.62
N TYR A 82 -20.73 2.57 14.43
CA TYR A 82 -19.76 2.23 13.38
C TYR A 82 -18.33 2.65 13.76
N VAL A 83 -17.36 2.07 13.08
CA VAL A 83 -15.94 2.39 13.17
C VAL A 83 -15.38 2.64 11.78
N ILE A 84 -14.55 3.67 11.63
CA ILE A 84 -13.81 3.97 10.41
C ILE A 84 -12.32 3.82 10.70
N CYS A 85 -11.62 3.03 9.90
CA CYS A 85 -10.20 2.77 10.04
C CYS A 85 -9.47 3.25 8.78
N ASP A 86 -8.74 4.35 8.84
CA ASP A 86 -7.88 4.79 7.74
C ASP A 86 -6.46 4.21 7.87
N GLU A 87 -5.79 4.10 6.73
CA GLU A 87 -4.46 3.50 6.57
C GLU A 87 -4.33 2.09 7.19
N ALA A 88 -5.41 1.30 7.09
CA ALA A 88 -5.56 -0.01 7.73
C ALA A 88 -4.53 -1.06 7.27
N GLN A 89 -3.81 -0.82 6.16
CA GLN A 89 -2.69 -1.67 5.76
C GLN A 89 -1.57 -1.74 6.81
N PHE A 90 -1.46 -0.72 7.68
CA PHE A 90 -0.47 -0.67 8.75
C PHE A 90 -0.95 -1.37 10.04
N TYR A 91 -2.15 -1.93 10.05
CA TYR A 91 -2.63 -2.65 11.23
C TYR A 91 -2.00 -4.04 11.27
N SER A 92 -1.82 -4.58 12.48
CA SER A 92 -1.42 -5.97 12.65
C SER A 92 -2.58 -6.92 12.33
N ALA A 93 -2.28 -8.20 12.05
CA ALA A 93 -3.32 -9.21 11.85
C ALA A 93 -4.25 -9.34 13.06
N ARG A 94 -3.70 -9.29 14.28
CA ARG A 94 -4.46 -9.29 15.54
C ARG A 94 -5.42 -8.11 15.63
N GLN A 95 -4.97 -6.93 15.22
CA GLN A 95 -5.80 -5.72 15.18
C GLN A 95 -6.97 -5.87 14.22
N VAL A 96 -6.76 -6.46 13.04
CA VAL A 96 -7.84 -6.76 12.09
C VAL A 96 -8.81 -7.80 12.64
N GLU A 97 -8.32 -8.82 13.37
CA GLU A 97 -9.19 -9.79 14.04
C GLU A 97 -10.06 -9.16 15.12
N GLN A 98 -9.55 -8.16 15.85
CA GLN A 98 -10.36 -7.40 16.80
C GLN A 98 -11.48 -6.63 16.09
N LEU A 99 -11.21 -6.07 14.91
CA LEU A 99 -12.23 -5.40 14.11
C LEU A 99 -13.34 -6.36 13.65
N ALA A 100 -12.99 -7.56 13.21
CA ALA A 100 -13.98 -8.59 12.89
C ALA A 100 -14.81 -8.99 14.13
N CYS A 101 -14.16 -9.19 15.28
CA CYS A 101 -14.83 -9.47 16.54
C CYS A 101 -15.81 -8.36 16.97
N ILE A 102 -15.48 -7.09 16.71
CA ILE A 102 -16.38 -5.96 16.94
C ILE A 102 -17.65 -6.08 16.09
N VAL A 103 -17.53 -6.47 14.82
CA VAL A 103 -18.68 -6.70 13.93
C VAL A 103 -19.55 -7.83 14.48
N ASP A 104 -18.94 -8.99 14.76
CA ASP A 104 -19.64 -10.21 15.15
C ASP A 104 -20.33 -10.11 16.50
N GLU A 105 -19.62 -9.60 17.52
CA GLU A 105 -20.07 -9.66 18.91
C GLU A 105 -20.78 -8.37 19.37
N MET A 106 -20.53 -7.23 18.71
CA MET A 106 -21.13 -5.94 19.08
C MET A 106 -22.15 -5.39 18.09
N ASP A 107 -22.31 -6.01 16.91
CA ASP A 107 -23.16 -5.54 15.80
C ASP A 107 -22.85 -4.07 15.42
N ILE A 108 -21.55 -3.75 15.34
CA ILE A 108 -21.02 -2.43 14.94
C ILE A 108 -20.44 -2.53 13.53
N ASP A 109 -20.85 -1.65 12.61
CA ASP A 109 -20.28 -1.61 11.25
C ASP A 109 -18.80 -1.22 11.28
N VAL A 110 -17.93 -1.90 10.52
CA VAL A 110 -16.52 -1.51 10.40
C VAL A 110 -16.18 -1.20 8.95
N PHE A 111 -15.68 0.00 8.70
CA PHE A 111 -15.23 0.47 7.39
C PHE A 111 -13.71 0.69 7.41
N ALA A 112 -12.97 -0.25 6.82
CA ALA A 112 -11.52 -0.17 6.71
C ALA A 112 -11.10 0.40 5.35
N PHE A 113 -10.16 1.34 5.35
CA PHE A 113 -9.62 1.98 4.16
C PHE A 113 -8.11 1.75 4.12
N GLY A 114 -7.59 1.27 2.98
CA GLY A 114 -6.16 1.00 2.87
C GLY A 114 -5.69 0.67 1.47
N ILE A 115 -4.37 0.61 1.31
CA ILE A 115 -3.74 0.08 0.09
C ILE A 115 -3.51 -1.42 0.25
N THR A 116 -3.68 -2.22 -0.80
CA THR A 116 -3.51 -3.68 -0.69
C THR A 116 -2.03 -4.08 -0.63
N SER A 117 -1.21 -3.45 -1.46
CA SER A 117 0.17 -3.86 -1.68
C SER A 117 1.16 -2.71 -1.57
N ASP A 118 2.37 -3.05 -1.14
CA ASP A 118 3.51 -2.17 -1.08
C ASP A 118 4.09 -1.84 -2.47
N PHE A 119 5.18 -1.08 -2.47
CA PHE A 119 5.88 -0.69 -3.69
C PHE A 119 6.56 -1.86 -4.43
N ARG A 120 6.62 -3.05 -3.83
CA ARG A 120 7.18 -4.30 -4.37
C ARG A 120 6.08 -5.26 -4.82
N THR A 121 4.83 -4.81 -4.86
CA THR A 121 3.63 -5.63 -5.15
C THR A 121 3.37 -6.77 -4.15
N ARG A 122 3.92 -6.68 -2.94
CA ARG A 122 3.60 -7.63 -1.86
C ARG A 122 2.46 -7.06 -1.02
N LEU A 123 1.54 -7.93 -0.61
CA LEU A 123 0.45 -7.51 0.27
C LEU A 123 1.02 -6.98 1.58
N PHE A 124 0.39 -5.93 2.12
CA PHE A 124 0.62 -5.56 3.51
C PHE A 124 -0.01 -6.59 4.43
N PRO A 125 0.61 -6.91 5.59
CA PRO A 125 0.04 -7.89 6.53
C PRO A 125 -1.40 -7.54 6.98
N GLY A 126 -1.67 -6.27 7.32
CA GLY A 126 -3.02 -5.83 7.70
C GLY A 126 -4.02 -5.98 6.56
N SER A 127 -3.63 -5.56 5.35
CA SER A 127 -4.46 -5.71 4.15
C SER A 127 -4.70 -7.17 3.77
N GLN A 128 -3.70 -8.04 3.94
CA GLN A 128 -3.87 -9.48 3.73
C GLN A 128 -4.93 -10.02 4.68
N ARG A 129 -4.85 -9.67 5.97
CA ARG A 129 -5.85 -10.13 6.96
C ARG A 129 -7.24 -9.58 6.68
N LEU A 130 -7.35 -8.34 6.21
CA LEU A 130 -8.62 -7.75 5.79
C LEU A 130 -9.22 -8.46 4.59
N VAL A 131 -8.41 -8.87 3.61
CA VAL A 131 -8.87 -9.66 2.46
C VAL A 131 -9.42 -11.03 2.90
N GLU A 132 -8.85 -11.62 3.95
CA GLU A 132 -9.29 -12.92 4.48
C GLU A 132 -10.59 -12.84 5.29
N LEU A 133 -10.81 -11.74 6.02
CA LEU A 133 -11.89 -11.61 7.01
C LEU A 133 -13.06 -10.71 6.60
N ALA A 134 -12.87 -9.76 5.69
CA ALA A 134 -13.92 -8.80 5.36
C ALA A 134 -15.12 -9.47 4.65
N ASP A 135 -16.32 -9.15 5.08
CA ASP A 135 -17.58 -9.57 4.44
C ASP A 135 -17.68 -9.06 3.00
N ARG A 136 -17.15 -7.86 2.77
CA ARG A 136 -17.13 -7.24 1.44
C ARG A 136 -15.83 -6.48 1.18
N MET A 137 -15.29 -6.67 -0.02
CA MET A 137 -14.21 -5.85 -0.54
C MET A 137 -14.71 -4.94 -1.65
N GLU A 138 -14.40 -3.66 -1.54
CA GLU A 138 -14.78 -2.62 -2.49
C GLU A 138 -13.52 -1.95 -3.05
N VAL A 139 -13.43 -1.87 -4.38
CA VAL A 139 -12.39 -1.08 -5.03
C VAL A 139 -12.93 0.32 -5.27
N LEU A 140 -12.20 1.35 -4.82
CA LEU A 140 -12.65 2.74 -5.01
C LEU A 140 -12.89 3.06 -6.50
N GLN A 141 -14.03 3.70 -6.76
CA GLN A 141 -14.49 4.03 -8.11
C GLN A 141 -13.63 5.16 -8.74
N VAL A 142 -13.14 6.07 -7.90
CA VAL A 142 -12.21 7.12 -8.32
C VAL A 142 -10.85 6.46 -8.59
N ARG A 143 -10.40 6.55 -9.85
CA ARG A 143 -9.18 5.91 -10.30
C ARG A 143 -8.01 6.88 -10.16
N ALA A 144 -6.98 6.48 -9.43
CA ALA A 144 -5.67 7.11 -9.59
C ALA A 144 -5.20 6.91 -11.04
N LEU A 145 -4.48 7.91 -11.55
CA LEU A 145 -3.98 7.91 -12.92
C LEU A 145 -2.46 7.81 -12.90
N CYS A 146 -1.94 6.96 -13.78
CA CYS A 146 -0.54 7.00 -14.15
C CYS A 146 -0.29 8.28 -14.97
N TRP A 147 0.96 8.76 -14.99
CA TRP A 147 1.37 9.89 -15.83
C TRP A 147 0.96 9.74 -17.30
N CYS A 148 0.75 8.51 -17.79
CA CYS A 148 0.26 8.24 -19.15
C CYS A 148 -1.26 8.35 -19.34
N GLY A 149 -2.00 8.80 -18.31
CA GLY A 149 -3.45 8.95 -18.32
C GLY A 149 -4.25 7.64 -18.14
N ARG A 150 -3.59 6.47 -18.12
CA ARG A 150 -4.27 5.19 -17.83
C ARG A 150 -4.46 5.00 -16.34
N ARG A 151 -5.42 4.15 -15.97
CA ARG A 151 -5.65 3.72 -14.58
C ARG A 151 -4.34 3.23 -13.96
N ALA A 152 -3.93 3.87 -12.86
CA ALA A 152 -2.89 3.37 -11.99
C ALA A 152 -3.42 2.20 -11.17
N THR A 153 -2.56 1.20 -10.98
CA THR A 153 -2.89 -0.05 -10.27
C THR A 153 -1.78 -0.45 -9.31
N HIS A 154 -0.62 0.17 -9.40
CA HIS A 154 0.56 -0.16 -8.61
C HIS A 154 1.09 1.11 -7.93
N ASN A 155 1.58 0.95 -6.71
CA ASN A 155 2.34 1.97 -6.01
C ASN A 155 3.82 1.74 -6.35
N ALA A 156 4.57 2.78 -6.66
CA ALA A 156 6.00 2.71 -6.91
C ALA A 156 6.72 3.65 -5.94
N ARG A 157 7.82 3.17 -5.36
CA ARG A 157 8.74 4.00 -4.60
C ARG A 157 9.84 4.45 -5.56
N THR A 158 10.23 5.71 -5.46
CA THR A 158 11.29 6.29 -6.28
C THR A 158 12.41 6.80 -5.38
N VAL A 159 13.65 6.64 -5.82
CA VAL A 159 14.82 7.32 -5.27
C VAL A 159 15.39 8.18 -6.38
N ASP A 160 15.42 9.50 -6.16
CA ASP A 160 15.87 10.48 -7.16
C ASP A 160 15.16 10.33 -8.52
N GLY A 161 13.88 9.96 -8.47
CA GLY A 161 13.04 9.76 -9.66
C GLY A 161 13.16 8.41 -10.34
N VAL A 162 14.01 7.51 -9.84
CA VAL A 162 14.17 6.15 -10.37
C VAL A 162 13.40 5.17 -9.48
N MET A 163 12.59 4.31 -10.09
CA MET A 163 11.83 3.30 -9.36
C MET A 163 12.77 2.29 -8.70
N VAL A 164 12.55 2.04 -7.41
CA VAL A 164 13.25 1.01 -6.63
C VAL A 164 12.33 -0.16 -6.34
N THR A 165 12.87 -1.38 -6.39
CA THR A 165 12.13 -2.63 -6.11
C THR A 165 12.64 -3.34 -4.84
N GLU A 166 13.69 -2.82 -4.22
CA GLU A 166 14.29 -3.34 -2.99
C GLU A 166 14.19 -2.32 -1.85
N GLY A 167 14.25 -2.82 -0.62
CA GLY A 167 14.19 -2.01 0.61
C GLY A 167 13.01 -2.33 1.53
N ASP A 168 13.00 -1.69 2.69
CA ASP A 168 12.00 -1.92 3.74
C ASP A 168 10.60 -1.46 3.32
N GLN A 169 9.58 -2.23 3.71
CA GLN A 169 8.19 -2.03 3.28
C GLN A 169 7.62 -0.65 3.67
N VAL A 170 8.06 -0.12 4.82
CA VAL A 170 7.59 1.16 5.37
C VAL A 170 8.77 2.12 5.49
N VAL A 171 8.74 3.18 4.68
CA VAL A 171 9.58 4.36 4.87
C VAL A 171 8.65 5.55 4.77
N VAL A 172 8.25 6.09 5.93
CA VAL A 172 7.56 7.38 6.02
C VAL A 172 8.62 8.45 5.83
N GLY A 173 8.47 9.32 4.84
CA GLY A 173 9.45 10.35 4.54
C GLY A 173 9.45 11.44 5.61
N ASP A 174 10.42 11.41 6.52
CA ASP A 174 11.37 12.50 6.74
C ASP A 174 12.59 12.07 7.59
N VAL A 175 13.73 12.62 7.18
CA VAL A 175 15.10 12.71 7.71
C VAL A 175 15.50 12.00 9.03
N GLU A 176 16.60 11.24 8.93
CA GLU A 176 17.54 10.82 10.00
C GLU A 176 17.01 10.05 11.23
N SER A 177 17.21 8.73 11.22
CA SER A 177 17.95 8.07 12.31
C SER A 177 18.40 6.67 11.90
N ARG A 178 19.71 6.55 11.66
CA ARG A 178 20.41 5.28 11.48
C ARG A 178 20.60 4.63 12.85
N THR A 179 20.04 3.45 13.07
CA THR A 179 20.58 2.48 14.03
C THR A 179 20.44 1.07 13.44
N PRO A 180 21.53 0.32 13.23
CA PRO A 180 21.43 -1.06 12.76
C PRO A 180 21.04 -1.99 13.92
N ALA A 181 20.02 -2.83 13.70
CA ALA A 181 19.70 -3.94 14.60
C ALA A 181 20.67 -5.12 14.34
N PRO A 182 21.13 -5.84 15.37
CA PRO A 182 22.08 -6.93 15.23
C PRO A 182 21.42 -8.23 14.77
N ALA A 183 22.15 -9.00 13.96
CA ALA A 183 21.82 -10.36 13.56
C ALA A 183 21.73 -11.29 14.78
N ALA A 184 20.60 -11.97 14.94
CA ALA A 184 20.44 -13.06 15.88
C ALA A 184 20.33 -14.39 15.11
N ALA A 185 21.25 -15.29 15.44
CA ALA A 185 21.35 -16.64 14.90
C ALA A 185 20.31 -17.56 15.55
N GLU A 186 19.55 -18.28 14.74
CA GLU A 186 18.73 -19.41 15.19
C GLU A 186 19.56 -20.69 15.29
N LYS A 187 19.45 -21.36 16.45
CA LYS A 187 19.98 -22.70 16.67
C LYS A 187 18.84 -23.70 16.53
N GLU A 188 19.04 -24.68 15.65
CA GLU A 188 18.22 -25.88 15.49
C GLU A 188 18.05 -26.64 16.82
N ARG A 189 16.84 -27.20 17.00
CA ARG A 189 16.62 -28.40 17.81
C ARG A 189 15.86 -29.42 16.98
N ALA A 190 16.46 -30.60 16.88
CA ALA A 190 15.97 -31.76 16.15
C ALA A 190 14.94 -32.58 16.97
N GLY A 191 14.00 -33.19 16.24
CA GLY A 191 13.46 -34.51 16.56
C GLY A 191 11.95 -34.60 16.75
N ALA A 192 11.23 -35.13 15.75
CA ALA A 192 10.63 -36.48 15.76
C ALA A 192 9.79 -36.68 14.49
N LYS A 193 9.82 -37.90 13.94
CA LYS A 193 9.31 -38.27 12.62
C LYS A 193 7.82 -38.65 12.69
N ASP A 194 7.02 -38.02 11.84
CA ASP A 194 5.76 -38.58 11.30
C ASP A 194 5.84 -38.44 9.78
N GLU A 195 5.88 -39.56 9.05
CA GLU A 195 5.85 -39.58 7.58
C GLU A 195 4.40 -39.51 7.10
N PRO A 196 3.97 -38.47 6.36
CA PRO A 196 2.62 -38.41 5.81
C PRO A 196 2.49 -39.26 4.54
N LEU A 197 1.31 -39.86 4.39
CA LEU A 197 0.94 -40.82 3.34
C LEU A 197 0.74 -40.23 1.93
N PHE A 198 1.12 -38.98 1.71
CA PHE A 198 1.01 -38.26 0.44
C PHE A 198 2.31 -37.52 0.19
N GLU A 199 2.93 -37.74 -0.98
CA GLU A 199 4.00 -36.87 -1.46
C GLU A 199 3.41 -35.47 -1.69
N GLU A 200 3.59 -34.56 -0.74
CA GLU A 200 3.42 -33.12 -0.92
C GLU A 200 4.50 -32.62 -1.87
N ARG A 201 4.35 -32.94 -3.16
CA ARG A 201 4.98 -32.17 -4.22
C ARG A 201 4.02 -31.04 -4.56
N PRO A 202 4.31 -29.79 -4.17
CA PRO A 202 3.49 -28.67 -4.61
C PRO A 202 3.47 -28.68 -6.14
N LEU A 203 2.27 -28.53 -6.72
CA LEU A 203 2.02 -28.54 -8.17
C LEU A 203 2.75 -27.39 -8.90
N PHE A 204 3.32 -26.46 -8.14
CA PHE A 204 4.17 -25.36 -8.57
C PHE A 204 5.33 -25.29 -7.58
N GLU A 205 6.57 -25.25 -8.06
CA GLU A 205 7.73 -24.94 -7.22
C GLU A 205 7.49 -23.56 -6.58
N ASP A 206 7.84 -23.37 -5.30
CA ASP A 206 7.78 -22.07 -4.59
C ASP A 206 8.76 -21.03 -5.18
N GLU A 207 9.23 -21.22 -6.41
CA GLU A 207 9.92 -20.19 -7.16
C GLU A 207 8.87 -19.20 -7.69
N PRO A 208 9.01 -17.90 -7.41
CA PRO A 208 8.14 -16.90 -8.01
C PRO A 208 8.23 -17.06 -9.53
N LEU A 209 7.08 -17.23 -10.19
CA LEU A 209 6.97 -17.38 -11.65
C LEU A 209 7.58 -16.19 -12.44
N PHE A 210 7.99 -15.14 -11.73
CA PHE A 210 8.67 -13.95 -12.22
C PHE A 210 9.88 -13.71 -11.31
N ASP A 211 11.09 -13.93 -11.83
CA ASP A 211 12.31 -13.37 -11.24
C ASP A 211 12.19 -11.83 -11.23
N ASP A 212 12.76 -11.16 -10.22
CA ASP A 212 12.89 -9.69 -10.15
C ASP A 212 13.76 -9.09 -11.29
N GLN A 213 14.19 -9.94 -12.22
CA GLN A 213 14.79 -9.60 -13.50
C GLN A 213 13.72 -9.02 -14.43
N PRO A 214 13.99 -7.92 -15.14
CA PRO A 214 13.03 -7.34 -16.08
C PRO A 214 12.65 -8.39 -17.15
N LEU A 215 11.34 -8.65 -17.30
CA LEU A 215 10.76 -9.56 -18.31
C LEU A 215 11.15 -9.23 -19.76
N PHE A 216 11.77 -8.07 -20.00
CA PHE A 216 12.30 -7.64 -21.29
C PHE A 216 13.59 -6.85 -21.07
N ASP A 217 14.65 -7.25 -21.77
CA ASP A 217 15.93 -6.56 -21.77
C ASP A 217 15.76 -5.20 -22.47
N ALA A 218 15.72 -4.12 -21.68
CA ALA A 218 15.76 -2.74 -22.19
C ALA A 218 17.22 -2.29 -22.45
N GLY A 219 18.09 -3.25 -22.82
CA GLY A 219 19.49 -3.03 -23.13
C GLY A 219 19.65 -2.04 -24.28
N GLY A 220 20.00 -0.80 -23.94
CA GLY A 220 20.38 0.24 -24.89
C GLY A 220 19.95 1.66 -24.55
N LEU A 221 19.10 1.87 -23.53
CA LEU A 221 18.60 3.20 -23.15
C LEU A 221 19.11 3.75 -21.82
N LEU A 222 20.02 3.03 -21.16
CA LEU A 222 20.69 3.50 -19.94
C LEU A 222 22.18 3.68 -20.25
N PRO A 223 22.77 4.87 -20.02
CA PRO A 223 24.21 5.04 -20.15
C PRO A 223 24.95 4.18 -19.12
N ALA A 224 26.01 3.53 -19.59
CA ALA A 224 26.89 2.69 -18.79
C ALA A 224 27.60 3.50 -17.67
N GLU A 225 27.76 2.87 -16.52
CA GLU A 225 28.40 3.44 -15.33
C GLU A 225 29.79 4.00 -15.64
N ALA A 226 29.98 5.30 -15.41
CA ALA A 226 31.28 5.94 -15.50
C ALA A 226 31.99 5.85 -14.13
N SER A 227 32.96 4.95 -14.02
CA SER A 227 33.95 4.94 -12.95
C SER A 227 34.99 6.05 -13.18
N GLY A 228 35.22 6.94 -12.20
CA GLY A 228 36.48 7.70 -12.13
C GLY A 228 36.45 9.10 -11.48
N ALA A 229 37.03 9.14 -10.27
CA ALA A 229 37.89 10.19 -9.68
C ALA A 229 37.34 11.61 -9.32
N ALA A 230 37.35 11.82 -8.00
CA ALA A 230 37.32 13.04 -7.18
C ALA A 230 37.70 14.41 -7.80
N SER A 231 36.89 15.44 -7.51
CA SER A 231 37.32 16.62 -6.72
C SER A 231 36.16 17.60 -6.46
N GLY A 232 36.04 18.06 -5.20
CA GLY A 232 35.21 19.20 -4.79
C GLY A 232 33.80 18.83 -4.32
N THR A 233 33.58 18.70 -3.00
CA THR A 233 32.28 18.35 -2.42
C THR A 233 31.48 19.60 -2.05
N PRO A 234 30.46 20.03 -2.83
CA PRO A 234 29.31 20.69 -2.24
C PRO A 234 28.52 19.64 -1.43
N ALA A 235 27.83 20.05 -0.36
CA ALA A 235 26.97 19.15 0.41
C ALA A 235 25.95 18.50 -0.53
N VAL A 236 26.14 17.22 -0.85
CA VAL A 236 25.22 16.45 -1.70
C VAL A 236 23.98 16.21 -0.86
N ALA A 237 22.86 16.81 -1.27
CA ALA A 237 21.56 16.48 -0.71
C ALA A 237 21.37 14.97 -0.77
N GLY A 238 20.94 14.36 0.34
CA GLY A 238 20.69 12.92 0.39
C GLY A 238 19.64 12.49 -0.64
N PRO A 239 19.61 11.21 -1.00
CA PRO A 239 18.66 10.68 -1.98
C PRO A 239 17.22 11.02 -1.59
N VAL A 240 16.45 11.57 -2.53
CA VAL A 240 15.06 11.98 -2.30
C VAL A 240 14.14 10.78 -2.51
N ILE A 241 13.49 10.33 -1.43
CA ILE A 241 12.49 9.25 -1.48
C ILE A 241 11.14 9.85 -1.88
N GLY A 242 10.57 9.32 -2.95
CA GLY A 242 9.25 9.68 -3.45
C GLY A 242 8.36 8.45 -3.61
N TYR A 243 7.06 8.71 -3.81
CA TYR A 243 6.08 7.71 -4.19
C TYR A 243 5.23 8.22 -5.34
N GLU A 244 4.93 7.34 -6.29
CA GLU A 244 4.03 7.61 -7.40
C GLU A 244 3.11 6.40 -7.65
N THR A 245 2.04 6.60 -8.43
CA THR A 245 1.15 5.52 -8.83
C THR A 245 1.24 5.27 -10.33
N LEU A 246 1.45 4.01 -10.70
CA LEU A 246 1.72 3.61 -12.09
C LEU A 246 0.68 2.62 -12.59
N CYS A 247 0.45 2.64 -13.91
CA CYS A 247 -0.25 1.55 -14.57
C CYS A 247 0.66 0.31 -14.56
N ARG A 248 0.08 -0.90 -14.60
CA ARG A 248 0.86 -2.15 -14.54
C ARG A 248 2.01 -2.18 -15.54
N ARG A 249 1.81 -1.67 -16.76
CA ARG A 249 2.84 -1.71 -17.81
C ARG A 249 4.03 -0.80 -17.52
N HIS A 250 3.81 0.39 -16.97
CA HIS A 250 4.90 1.28 -16.59
C HIS A 250 5.59 0.84 -15.31
N TYR A 251 4.84 0.27 -14.36
CA TYR A 251 5.41 -0.37 -13.17
C TYR A 251 6.37 -1.51 -13.56
N MET A 252 5.90 -2.46 -14.39
CA MET A 252 6.70 -3.62 -14.81
C MET A 252 7.92 -3.24 -15.66
N ARG A 253 7.87 -2.09 -16.34
CA ARG A 253 9.00 -1.57 -17.13
C ARG A 253 9.87 -0.60 -16.34
N ARG A 254 9.52 -0.30 -15.09
CA ARG A 254 10.20 0.67 -14.22
C ARG A 254 10.37 2.02 -14.90
N VAL A 255 9.27 2.56 -15.45
CA VAL A 255 9.24 3.87 -16.14
C VAL A 255 8.43 4.86 -15.33
N THR A 256 9.15 5.67 -14.56
CA THR A 256 8.59 6.74 -13.72
C THR A 256 8.19 7.96 -14.55
N ALA A 257 7.45 8.90 -13.94
CA ALA A 257 7.13 10.16 -14.59
C ALA A 257 8.39 10.97 -14.97
N GLN A 258 9.42 10.96 -14.12
CA GLN A 258 10.67 11.67 -14.38
C GLN A 258 11.47 11.04 -15.52
N GLN A 259 11.56 9.70 -15.55
CA GLN A 259 12.20 9.00 -16.66
C GLN A 259 11.44 9.22 -17.97
N ALA A 260 10.11 9.26 -17.93
CA ALA A 260 9.29 9.58 -19.10
C ALA A 260 9.59 10.99 -19.65
N ALA A 261 9.67 11.99 -18.78
CA ALA A 261 10.02 13.35 -19.18
C ALA A 261 11.41 13.41 -19.85
N ALA A 262 12.41 12.74 -19.27
CA ALA A 262 13.76 12.69 -19.85
C ALA A 262 13.78 12.02 -21.24
N LEU A 263 13.04 10.92 -21.43
CA LEU A 263 12.93 10.25 -22.72
C LEU A 263 12.26 11.14 -23.80
N GLU A 264 11.26 11.93 -23.41
CA GLU A 264 10.59 12.87 -24.32
C GLU A 264 11.51 14.03 -24.74
N GLU A 265 12.35 14.53 -23.82
CA GLU A 265 13.39 15.53 -24.13
C GLU A 265 14.42 15.00 -25.14
N ASP A 266 14.75 13.71 -25.07
CA ASP A 266 15.64 13.01 -26.02
C ASP A 266 14.95 12.61 -27.33
N GLY A 267 13.69 13.01 -27.55
CA GLY A 267 12.92 12.72 -28.76
C GLY A 267 12.42 11.27 -28.87
N GLN A 268 12.46 10.51 -27.78
CA GLN A 268 11.97 9.14 -27.70
C GLN A 268 10.52 9.11 -27.18
N SER A 269 9.72 8.16 -27.65
CA SER A 269 8.35 8.01 -27.15
C SER A 269 8.36 7.33 -25.78
N ALA A 270 8.03 8.09 -24.73
CA ALA A 270 7.79 7.52 -23.41
C ALA A 270 6.48 6.72 -23.34
N SER A 271 5.56 6.89 -24.30
CA SER A 271 4.27 6.18 -24.37
C SER A 271 4.44 4.71 -24.74
N LEU A 272 5.01 3.98 -23.81
CA LEU A 272 5.31 2.57 -23.88
C LEU A 272 4.06 1.73 -23.59
N CYS A 273 2.88 2.33 -23.44
CA CYS A 273 1.62 1.67 -23.14
C CYS A 273 0.84 1.18 -24.38
N SER A 274 1.20 1.64 -25.59
CA SER A 274 0.66 1.07 -26.81
C SER A 274 1.28 -0.32 -27.01
N VAL A 275 0.45 -1.36 -26.95
CA VAL A 275 0.80 -2.56 -27.72
C VAL A 275 0.64 -2.05 -29.14
N GLN A 276 1.71 -1.99 -29.93
CA GLN A 276 1.57 -1.70 -31.36
C GLN A 276 0.49 -2.65 -31.86
N SER A 277 -0.67 -2.12 -32.25
CA SER A 277 -1.70 -2.91 -32.90
C SER A 277 -1.00 -3.59 -34.07
N ARG A 278 -0.97 -4.93 -34.08
CA ARG A 278 -0.50 -5.68 -35.25
C ARG A 278 -1.14 -5.01 -36.46
N PRO A 279 -0.38 -4.64 -37.50
CA PRO A 279 -1.00 -4.14 -38.72
C PRO A 279 -2.02 -5.22 -39.12
N GLU A 280 -3.28 -4.81 -39.31
CA GLU A 280 -4.30 -5.69 -39.84
C GLU A 280 -3.73 -6.27 -41.14
N ALA A 281 -3.39 -7.56 -41.12
CA ALA A 281 -2.95 -8.25 -42.32
C ALA A 281 -4.09 -8.08 -43.32
N GLY A 282 -3.79 -7.34 -44.40
CA GLY A 282 -4.75 -6.99 -45.44
C GLY A 282 -5.55 -8.22 -45.83
N ARG A 283 -6.87 -8.10 -45.71
CA ARG A 283 -7.80 -8.91 -46.51
C ARG A 283 -7.79 -8.30 -47.91
N ASP A 284 -6.92 -8.82 -48.76
CA ASP A 284 -7.10 -8.82 -50.22
C ASP A 284 -7.31 -10.27 -50.67
#